data_AF-A0A9D7SNY2-F1
#
_entry.id   AF-A0A9D7SNY2-F1
#
_cell.length_a   1.000
_cell.length_b   1.000
_cell.length_c   1.000
_cell.angle_alpha   90.00
_cell.angle_beta   90.00
_cell.angle_gamma   90.00
#
_symmetry.space_group_name_H-M   'P 1'
#
loop_
_entity.id
_entity.type
_entity.pdbx_description
1 polymer ?
#
loop_
_entity_poly.entity_id
_entity_poly.type
_entity_poly.pdbx_seq_one_letter_code
_entity_poly.pdbx_strand_id
1 'polypeptide(L)'
;MSAMTFDTLKFANRLKSAGVPSAQAEAEAEALAEVFDANLKELATREDIKRLETGFDGKLIQLEQRMTIKLGTLMVLAVGVMATLVKLL
;
A
#
# COMPACT_ATOMS: atom_id res chain seq x y z
N MET A 1 -2.24 -13.67 -2.34
CA MET A 1 -2.24 -13.02 -3.67
C MET A 1 -2.51 -14.07 -4.73
N SER A 2 -3.42 -13.83 -5.67
CA SER A 2 -3.40 -14.58 -6.92
C SER A 2 -2.24 -14.00 -7.73
N ALA A 3 -1.06 -14.63 -7.64
CA ALA A 3 0.04 -14.28 -8.53
C ALA A 3 -0.50 -14.42 -9.96
N MET A 4 -0.40 -13.36 -10.75
CA MET A 4 -0.72 -13.43 -12.17
C MET A 4 0.40 -14.25 -12.81
N THR A 5 0.26 -15.58 -12.83
CA THR A 5 1.29 -16.47 -13.35
C THR A 5 1.29 -16.39 -14.86
N PHE A 6 2.41 -15.98 -15.44
CA PHE A 6 2.62 -16.06 -16.88
C PHE A 6 2.81 -17.53 -17.26
N ASP A 7 1.90 -18.07 -18.07
CA ASP A 7 1.98 -19.45 -18.54
C ASP A 7 2.83 -19.52 -19.81
N THR A 8 4.13 -19.70 -19.61
CA THR A 8 5.16 -19.78 -20.65
C THR A 8 4.82 -20.84 -21.71
N LEU A 9 4.31 -22.01 -21.29
CA LEU A 9 4.00 -23.11 -22.21
C LEU A 9 2.79 -22.77 -23.09
N LYS A 10 1.72 -22.24 -22.49
CA LYS A 10 0.53 -21.81 -23.24
C LYS A 10 0.86 -20.68 -24.21
N PHE A 11 1.74 -19.76 -23.83
CA PHE A 11 2.20 -18.68 -24.71
C PHE A 11 3.02 -19.23 -25.90
N ALA A 12 4.03 -20.06 -25.64
CA ALA A 12 4.82 -20.70 -26.70
C ALA A 12 3.94 -21.51 -27.65
N ASN A 13 2.98 -22.29 -27.14
CA ASN A 13 2.06 -23.05 -27.98
C ASN A 13 1.19 -22.16 -28.86
N ARG A 14 0.77 -21.00 -28.36
CA ARG A 14 0.00 -20.02 -29.15
C ARG A 14 0.83 -19.43 -30.29
N LEU A 15 2.11 -19.14 -30.05
CA LEU A 15 3.05 -18.69 -31.10
C LEU A 15 3.27 -19.79 -32.15
N LYS A 16 3.47 -21.04 -31.73
CA LYS A 16 3.60 -22.19 -32.63
C LYS A 16 2.35 -22.37 -33.52
N SER A 17 1.16 -22.26 -32.94
CA SER A 17 -0.11 -22.30 -33.70
C SER A 17 -0.27 -21.14 -34.68
N ALA A 18 0.41 -20.02 -34.45
CA ALA A 18 0.46 -18.87 -35.36
C ALA A 18 1.55 -19.00 -36.44
N GLY A 19 2.32 -20.09 -36.45
CA GLY A 19 3.37 -20.36 -37.44
C GLY A 19 4.78 -19.98 -37.01
N VAL A 20 4.98 -19.55 -35.76
CA VAL A 20 6.32 -19.29 -35.23
C VAL A 20 7.07 -20.62 -35.03
N PRO A 21 8.32 -20.78 -35.51
CA PRO A 21 9.12 -21.97 -35.29
C PRO A 21 9.26 -22.31 -33.80
N SER A 22 9.30 -23.60 -33.45
CA SER A 22 9.27 -24.06 -32.04
C SER A 22 10.36 -23.40 -31.18
N ALA A 23 11.59 -23.34 -31.69
CA ALA A 23 12.72 -22.75 -30.97
C ALA A 23 12.56 -21.24 -30.72
N GLN A 24 11.99 -20.50 -31.69
CA GLN A 24 11.69 -19.08 -31.49
C GLN A 24 10.54 -18.88 -30.51
N ALA A 25 9.46 -19.65 -30.65
CA ALA A 25 8.31 -19.56 -29.76
C ALA A 25 8.68 -19.83 -28.29
N GLU A 26 9.57 -20.80 -28.06
CA GLU A 26 10.08 -21.12 -26.72
C GLU A 26 10.98 -20.00 -26.20
N ALA A 27 11.93 -19.51 -27.01
CA ALA A 27 12.83 -18.43 -26.62
C ALA A 27 12.10 -17.12 -26.31
N GLU A 28 11.08 -16.76 -27.11
CA GLU A 28 10.24 -15.58 -26.86
C GLU A 28 9.44 -15.72 -25.57
N ALA A 29 8.88 -16.92 -25.31
CA ALA A 29 8.13 -17.18 -24.10
C ALA A 29 9.01 -17.09 -22.85
N GLU A 30 10.22 -17.64 -22.91
CA GLU A 30 11.20 -17.59 -21.82
C GLU A 30 11.64 -16.16 -21.54
N ALA A 31 12.05 -15.40 -22.57
CA ALA A 31 12.44 -14.00 -22.41
C ALA A 31 11.32 -13.13 -21.82
N LEU A 32 10.07 -13.34 -22.25
CA LEU A 32 8.93 -12.63 -21.67
C LEU A 32 8.66 -13.03 -20.22
N ALA A 33 8.79 -14.32 -19.89
CA ALA A 33 8.64 -14.80 -18.52
C ALA A 33 9.66 -14.16 -17.56
N GLU A 34 10.93 -14.05 -17.99
CA GLU A 34 11.98 -13.38 -17.21
C GLU A 34 11.65 -11.90 -16.95
N VAL A 35 11.15 -11.18 -17.96
CA VAL A 35 10.74 -9.78 -17.82
C VAL A 35 9.56 -9.66 -16.84
N PHE A 36 8.56 -10.54 -16.94
CA PHE A 36 7.44 -10.55 -16.00
C PHE A 36 7.91 -10.84 -14.57
N ASP A 37 8.76 -11.84 -14.37
CA ASP A 37 9.28 -12.19 -13.04
C ASP A 37 10.14 -11.08 -12.43
N ALA A 38 10.92 -10.35 -13.23
CA ALA A 38 11.68 -9.20 -12.78
C ALA A 38 10.77 -8.03 -12.37
N ASN A 39 9.79 -7.68 -13.22
CA ASN A 39 8.91 -6.53 -12.96
C ASN A 39 7.90 -6.79 -11.85
N LEU A 40 7.36 -8.00 -11.73
CA LEU A 40 6.34 -8.34 -10.72
C LEU A 40 6.91 -8.33 -9.29
N LYS A 41 8.22 -8.53 -9.11
CA LYS A 41 8.88 -8.48 -7.79
C LYS A 41 8.93 -7.08 -7.17
N GLU A 42 8.88 -6.04 -7.99
CA GLU A 42 8.99 -4.65 -7.52
C GLU A 42 7.63 -3.98 -7.24
N LEU A 43 6.52 -4.66 -7.54
CA LEU A 43 5.19 -4.08 -7.39
C LEU A 43 4.63 -4.23 -5.98
N ALA A 44 4.16 -3.12 -5.42
CA ALA A 44 3.37 -3.14 -4.20
C ALA A 44 2.09 -3.94 -4.39
N THR A 45 1.80 -4.80 -3.43
CA THR A 45 0.66 -5.71 -3.51
C THR A 45 -0.57 -5.10 -2.86
N ARG A 46 -1.75 -5.69 -3.11
CA ARG A 46 -2.99 -5.23 -2.46
C ARG A 46 -2.91 -5.31 -0.93
N GLU A 47 -2.18 -6.28 -0.42
CA GLU A 47 -1.96 -6.44 1.02
C GLU A 47 -1.03 -5.36 1.57
N ASP A 48 0.04 -5.01 0.85
CA ASP A 48 0.93 -3.90 1.23
C ASP A 48 0.17 -2.58 1.30
N ILE A 49 -0.68 -2.30 0.31
CA ILE A 49 -1.53 -1.11 0.28
C ILE A 49 -2.50 -1.11 1.45
N LYS A 50 -3.20 -2.21 1.70
CA LYS A 50 -4.14 -2.32 2.82
C LYS A 50 -3.46 -2.14 4.18
N ARG A 51 -2.24 -2.67 4.33
CA ARG A 51 -1.42 -2.48 5.52
C ARG A 51 -1.01 -1.02 5.69
N LEU A 52 -0.67 -0.34 4.59
CA LEU A 52 -0.36 1.08 4.59
C LEU A 52 -1.57 1.92 5.01
N GLU A 53 -2.75 1.69 4.41
CA GLU A 53 -4.02 2.35 4.75
C GLU A 53 -4.34 2.19 6.24
N THR A 54 -4.33 0.94 6.74
CA THR A 54 -4.62 0.64 8.15
C THR A 54 -3.63 1.33 9.09
N GLY A 55 -2.35 1.37 8.71
CA GLY A 55 -1.31 2.05 9.47
C GLY A 55 -1.47 3.57 9.50
N PHE A 56 -1.92 4.16 8.39
CA PHE A 56 -2.21 5.60 8.30
C PHE A 56 -3.44 5.96 9.13
N ASP A 57 -4.53 5.21 9.01
CA ASP A 57 -5.75 5.44 9.79
C ASP A 57 -5.47 5.37 11.30
N GLY A 58 -4.70 4.36 11.73
CA GLY A 58 -4.28 4.24 13.12
C GLY A 58 -3.47 5.45 13.62
N LYS A 59 -2.56 5.99 12.79
CA LYS A 59 -1.78 7.19 13.13
C LYS A 59 -2.64 8.43 13.20
N LEU A 60 -3.61 8.59 12.30
CA LEU A 60 -4.54 9.72 12.29
C LEU A 60 -5.42 9.72 13.54
N ILE A 61 -5.99 8.57 13.91
CA ILE A 61 -6.79 8.42 15.13
C ILE A 61 -5.95 8.76 16.37
N GLN A 62 -4.71 8.27 16.45
CA GLN A 62 -3.83 8.60 17.58
C GLN A 62 -3.48 10.09 17.64
N LEU A 63 -3.27 10.73 16.49
CA LEU A 63 -3.00 12.16 16.42
C LEU A 63 -4.21 12.97 16.89
N GLU A 64 -5.41 12.62 16.42
CA GLU A 64 -6.67 13.24 16.82
C GLU A 64 -6.87 13.14 18.33
N GLN A 65 -6.73 11.95 18.91
CA GLN A 65 -6.85 11.74 20.36
C GLN A 65 -5.86 12.59 21.16
N ARG A 66 -4.59 12.61 20.74
CA ARG A 66 -3.55 13.42 21.40
C ARG A 66 -3.86 14.91 21.33
N MET A 67 -4.36 15.39 20.20
CA MET A 67 -4.78 16.78 20.05
C MET A 67 -5.98 17.10 20.93
N THR A 68 -7.01 16.25 20.93
CA THR A 68 -8.19 16.42 21.78
C THR A 68 -7.83 16.49 23.27
N ILE A 69 -6.95 15.59 23.74
CA ILE A 69 -6.48 15.62 25.13
C ILE A 69 -5.70 16.90 25.42
N LYS A 70 -4.71 17.24 24.59
CA LYS A 70 -3.88 18.45 24.81
C LYS A 70 -4.70 19.73 24.79
N LEU A 71 -5.61 19.88 23.83
CA LEU A 71 -6.49 21.03 23.73
C LEU A 71 -7.47 21.07 24.91
N GLY A 72 -8.05 19.94 25.30
CA GLY A 72 -8.91 19.84 26.47
C GLY A 72 -8.20 20.25 27.76
N THR A 73 -6.97 19.74 28.00
CA THR A 73 -6.16 20.13 29.15
C THR A 73 -5.82 21.62 29.15
N LEU A 74 -5.41 22.17 28.00
CA LEU A 74 -5.12 23.60 27.86
C LEU A 74 -6.37 24.46 28.14
N MET A 75 -7.55 24.06 27.66
CA MET A 75 -8.80 24.77 27.91
C MET A 75 -9.19 24.74 29.39
N VAL A 76 -9.09 23.59 30.06
CA VAL A 76 -9.36 23.49 31.50
C VAL A 76 -8.41 24.37 32.31
N LEU A 77 -7.12 24.39 31.96
CA LEU A 77 -6.13 25.27 32.61
C LEU A 77 -6.46 26.75 32.37
N ALA A 78 -6.74 27.14 31.13
CA ALA A 78 -7.07 28.52 30.78
C ALA A 78 -8.33 29.00 31.51
N VAL A 79 -9.40 28.20 31.51
CA VAL A 79 -10.64 28.51 32.23
C VAL A 79 -10.41 28.59 33.74
N GLY A 80 -9.64 27.65 34.30
CA GLY A 80 -9.29 27.66 35.73
C GLY A 80 -8.54 28.92 36.14
N VAL A 81 -7.51 29.31 35.40
CA VAL A 81 -6.75 30.55 35.64
C VAL A 81 -7.67 31.77 35.55
N MET A 82 -8.48 31.87 34.49
CA MET A 82 -9.42 32.97 34.33
C MET A 82 -10.42 33.07 35.50
N ALA A 83 -10.98 31.95 35.96
CA ALA A 83 -11.90 31.93 37.10
C ALA A 83 -11.24 32.41 38.40
N THR A 84 -9.98 32.01 38.64
CA THR A 84 -9.23 32.50 39.82
C THR A 84 -8.94 33.99 39.75
N LEU A 85 -8.61 34.53 38.57
CA LEU A 85 -8.35 35.97 38.39
C LEU A 85 -9.61 36.81 38.60
N VAL A 86 -10.75 36.39 38.07
CA VAL A 86 -12.04 37.09 38.25
C VAL A 86 -12.47 37.14 39.71
N LYS A 87 -12.18 36.10 40.49
CA LYS A 87 -12.53 36.05 41.92
C LYS A 87 -11.61 36.90 42.81
N LEU A 88 -10.42 37.25 42.33
CA LEU A 88 -9.41 38.04 43.05
C LEU A 88 -9.52 39.55 42.80
N LEU A 89 -10.16 39.97 41.71
CA LEU A 89 -10.51 41.36 41.40
C LEU A 89 -11.85 41.75 42.06
#